data_AF-A0A943HMR1-F1
#
_entry.id   AF-A0A943HMR1-F1
#
_cell.length_a   1.000
_cell.length_b   1.000
_cell.length_c   1.000
_cell.angle_alpha   90.00
_cell.angle_beta   90.00
_cell.angle_gamma   90.00
#
_symmetry.space_group_name_H-M   'P 1'
#
loop_
_entity.id
_entity.type
_entity.pdbx_description
1 polymer ?
#
loop_
_entity_poly.entity_id
_entity_poly.type
_entity_poly.pdbx_seq_one_letter_code
_entity_poly.pdbx_strand_id
1 'polypeptide(L)'
;MKKILTLMLAFALCLGMTACGEKDDGGASGQDASNDNKKIEKSVNAVAGELGLTGGEDTMYQMIGAKEGKQFNDGSVELYLFDEDSDEYKAIKEGTGAIEADAANDGMVILSDDKDLVDRFEELDFQ
;
A
#
# COMPACT_ATOMS: atom_id res chain seq x y z
N MET A 1 0.22 31.45 -11.23
CA MET A 1 -0.53 32.13 -10.13
C MET A 1 -1.92 32.52 -10.61
N LYS A 2 -2.95 31.79 -10.16
CA LYS A 2 -4.33 32.25 -10.11
C LYS A 2 -4.90 31.70 -8.81
N LYS A 3 -5.15 32.63 -7.90
CA LYS A 3 -5.66 32.41 -6.56
C LYS A 3 -7.19 32.47 -6.60
N ILE A 4 -7.80 31.91 -5.56
CA ILE A 4 -9.14 32.25 -5.02
C ILE A 4 -10.31 31.55 -5.71
N LEU A 5 -10.94 30.63 -4.97
CA LEU A 5 -12.34 30.72 -4.55
C LEU A 5 -12.58 29.69 -3.42
N THR A 6 -12.68 30.13 -2.16
CA THR A 6 -13.93 30.12 -1.38
C THR A 6 -14.15 28.78 -0.67
N LEU A 7 -13.64 28.56 0.55
CA LEU A 7 -14.12 29.05 1.84
C LEU A 7 -15.63 28.87 2.07
N MET A 8 -15.95 28.14 3.14
CA MET A 8 -17.23 28.02 3.85
C MET A 8 -18.35 27.18 3.23
N LEU A 9 -18.56 26.00 3.81
CA LEU A 9 -19.87 25.70 4.43
C LEU A 9 -19.70 24.71 5.58
N ALA A 10 -19.70 25.24 6.80
CA ALA A 10 -19.95 24.48 8.01
C ALA A 10 -21.43 24.08 8.05
N PHE A 11 -21.73 22.81 8.33
CA PHE A 11 -22.97 22.23 8.90
C PHE A 11 -22.77 20.70 8.73
N ALA A 12 -22.90 19.81 9.71
CA ALA A 12 -23.58 19.86 10.97
C ALA A 12 -22.92 18.85 11.92
N LEU A 13 -22.66 19.30 13.16
CA LEU A 13 -22.64 18.41 14.31
C LEU A 13 -24.06 17.82 14.46
N CYS A 14 -24.18 16.50 14.44
CA CYS A 14 -25.31 15.80 15.04
C CYS A 14 -24.79 14.63 15.87
N LEU A 15 -24.88 14.82 17.18
CA LEU A 15 -24.72 13.83 18.22
C LEU A 15 -25.71 12.67 18.00
N GLY A 16 -25.21 11.44 18.15
CA GLY A 16 -26.02 10.25 18.32
C GLY A 16 -25.46 9.43 19.47
N MET A 17 -25.76 9.81 20.71
CA MET A 17 -25.67 8.89 21.84
C MET A 17 -26.83 7.90 21.71
N THR A 18 -26.52 6.62 21.48
CA THR A 18 -27.49 5.54 21.64
C THR A 18 -27.09 4.66 22.83
N ALA A 19 -27.92 4.77 23.86
CA ALA A 19 -28.27 3.79 24.87
C ALA A 19 -27.19 2.81 25.38
N CYS A 20 -26.68 3.11 26.59
CA CYS A 20 -26.50 2.07 27.61
C CYS A 20 -27.86 1.42 27.90
N GLY A 21 -28.11 0.26 27.30
CA GLY A 21 -29.13 -0.68 27.75
C GLY A 21 -28.44 -1.77 28.55
N GLU A 22 -28.38 -1.61 29.87
CA GLU A 22 -27.89 -2.63 30.78
C GLU A 22 -29.00 -3.66 31.04
N LYS A 23 -28.72 -4.91 30.65
CA LYS A 23 -29.18 -6.13 31.34
C LYS A 23 -28.19 -7.26 31.06
N ASP A 24 -27.53 -7.63 32.14
CA ASP A 24 -26.61 -8.72 32.36
C ASP A 24 -27.19 -10.07 31.91
N ASP A 25 -26.44 -10.84 31.13
CA ASP A 25 -26.43 -12.31 31.18
C ASP A 25 -25.22 -12.85 30.40
N GLY A 26 -24.14 -13.08 31.15
CA GLY A 26 -23.25 -14.23 30.99
C GLY A 26 -22.65 -14.56 29.62
N GLY A 27 -21.35 -14.28 29.49
CA GLY A 27 -20.44 -15.24 28.86
C GLY A 27 -19.68 -14.74 27.63
N ALA A 28 -18.36 -14.77 27.75
CA ALA A 28 -17.35 -14.71 26.71
C ALA A 28 -17.21 -13.37 25.97
N SER A 29 -16.32 -12.54 26.52
CA SER A 29 -15.41 -11.70 25.77
C SER A 29 -14.76 -12.50 24.64
N GLY A 30 -15.30 -12.36 23.45
CA GLY A 30 -14.75 -12.86 22.20
C GLY A 30 -15.12 -11.86 21.13
N GLN A 31 -14.63 -10.62 21.26
CA GLN A 31 -14.47 -9.77 20.10
C GLN A 31 -13.37 -10.44 19.28
N ASP A 32 -13.77 -11.39 18.46
CA ASP A 32 -13.00 -11.89 17.35
C ASP A 32 -12.87 -10.69 16.40
N ALA A 33 -11.89 -9.83 16.70
CA ALA A 33 -11.18 -9.13 15.65
C ALA A 33 -10.47 -10.24 14.87
N SER A 34 -11.23 -10.95 14.04
CA SER A 34 -10.68 -11.72 12.94
C SER A 34 -10.01 -10.67 12.07
N ASN A 35 -8.77 -10.35 12.41
CA ASN A 35 -7.79 -9.86 11.49
C ASN A 35 -7.55 -11.04 10.55
N ASP A 36 -8.54 -11.33 9.70
CA ASP A 36 -8.31 -12.13 8.50
C ASP A 36 -7.22 -11.34 7.79
N ASN A 37 -5.97 -11.79 7.89
CA ASN A 37 -4.84 -11.22 7.16
C ASN A 37 -5.27 -11.16 5.70
N LYS A 38 -5.73 -9.98 5.29
CA LYS A 38 -6.30 -9.78 3.96
C LYS A 38 -5.15 -9.92 3.00
N LYS A 39 -5.03 -11.11 2.42
CA LYS A 39 -4.01 -11.37 1.43
C LYS A 39 -4.34 -10.61 0.15
N ILE A 40 -3.34 -9.94 -0.39
CA ILE A 40 -3.46 -9.09 -1.56
C ILE A 40 -2.94 -9.87 -2.76
N GLU A 41 -3.58 -9.71 -3.90
CA GLU A 41 -3.06 -10.26 -5.15
C GLU A 41 -1.65 -9.71 -5.43
N LYS A 42 -0.71 -10.58 -5.79
CA LYS A 42 0.66 -10.19 -6.13
C LYS A 42 0.71 -9.58 -7.53
N SER A 43 0.27 -8.32 -7.64
CA SER A 43 0.36 -7.49 -8.85
C SER A 43 0.59 -6.03 -8.48
N VAL A 44 1.20 -5.25 -9.40
CA VAL A 44 1.53 -3.85 -9.14
C VAL A 44 0.27 -3.01 -8.90
N ASN A 45 -0.81 -3.28 -9.64
CA ASN A 45 -2.06 -2.54 -9.48
C ASN A 45 -2.78 -2.85 -8.16
N ALA A 46 -2.73 -4.11 -7.68
CA ALA A 46 -3.33 -4.48 -6.41
C ALA A 46 -2.61 -3.81 -5.24
N VAL A 47 -1.27 -3.81 -5.26
CA VAL A 47 -0.44 -3.10 -4.27
C VAL A 47 -0.70 -1.60 -4.30
N ALA A 48 -0.73 -1.00 -5.49
CA ALA A 48 -1.05 0.41 -5.64
C ALA A 48 -2.43 0.76 -5.05
N GLY A 49 -3.43 -0.11 -5.28
CA GLY A 49 -4.77 0.03 -4.72
C GLY A 49 -4.80 -0.04 -3.19
N GLU A 50 -4.07 -0.98 -2.60
CA GLU A 50 -3.98 -1.10 -1.13
C GLU A 50 -3.24 0.09 -0.49
N LEU A 51 -2.16 0.54 -1.13
CA LEU A 51 -1.36 1.66 -0.63
C LEU A 51 -2.06 3.02 -0.84
N GLY A 52 -3.09 3.07 -1.68
CA GLY A 52 -3.82 4.30 -2.01
C GLY A 52 -3.08 5.18 -3.01
N LEU A 53 -2.25 4.58 -3.87
CA LEU A 53 -1.51 5.28 -4.92
C LEU A 53 -2.43 5.69 -6.06
N THR A 54 -2.11 6.81 -6.71
CA THR A 54 -2.90 7.38 -7.80
C THR A 54 -2.08 7.48 -9.10
N GLY A 55 -2.77 7.52 -10.23
CA GLY A 55 -2.11 7.48 -11.55
C GLY A 55 -1.77 6.05 -11.95
N GLY A 56 -0.55 5.83 -12.45
CA GLY A 56 -0.08 4.53 -12.91
C GLY A 56 0.29 4.55 -14.39
N GLU A 57 1.55 4.82 -14.68
CA GLU A 57 2.13 4.74 -16.02
C GLU A 57 3.16 3.62 -16.07
N ASP A 58 3.17 2.84 -17.16
CA ASP A 58 4.14 1.74 -17.31
C ASP A 58 5.57 2.29 -17.37
N THR A 59 6.47 1.66 -16.61
CA THR A 59 7.91 1.91 -16.73
C THR A 59 8.52 0.98 -17.77
N MET A 60 9.83 1.11 -18.02
CA MET A 60 10.56 0.18 -18.88
C MET A 60 11.06 -1.05 -18.09
N TYR A 61 10.18 -1.61 -17.26
CA TYR A 61 10.49 -2.62 -16.24
C TYR A 61 11.09 -3.92 -16.80
N GLN A 62 10.83 -4.25 -18.06
CA GLN A 62 11.40 -5.44 -18.68
C GLN A 62 12.92 -5.32 -18.84
N MET A 63 13.47 -4.10 -18.92
CA MET A 63 14.92 -3.89 -19.03
C MET A 63 15.65 -4.23 -17.72
N ILE A 64 14.96 -4.25 -16.59
CA ILE A 64 15.52 -4.59 -15.28
C ILE A 64 15.11 -5.99 -14.81
N GLY A 65 14.42 -6.78 -15.65
CA GLY A 65 14.02 -8.15 -15.34
C GLY A 65 12.70 -8.30 -14.57
N ALA A 66 11.95 -7.21 -14.37
CA ALA A 66 10.63 -7.27 -13.74
C ALA A 66 9.55 -7.80 -14.71
N LYS A 67 8.50 -8.39 -14.13
CA LYS A 67 7.27 -8.87 -14.80
C LYS A 67 6.24 -7.75 -14.97
N GLU A 68 6.17 -6.84 -14.02
CA GLU A 68 5.34 -5.63 -14.05
C GLU A 68 6.12 -4.47 -13.44
N GLY A 69 5.83 -3.25 -13.89
CA GLY A 69 6.38 -2.05 -13.25
C GLY A 69 5.62 -0.80 -13.66
N LYS A 70 5.29 0.03 -12.67
CA LYS A 70 4.57 1.29 -12.88
C LYS A 70 5.06 2.38 -11.95
N GLN A 71 4.99 3.61 -12.44
CA GLN A 71 5.17 4.82 -11.66
C GLN A 71 3.80 5.40 -11.26
N PHE A 72 3.70 5.88 -10.03
CA PHE A 72 2.50 6.45 -9.42
C PHE A 72 2.80 7.81 -8.80
N ASN A 73 1.75 8.54 -8.42
CA ASN A 73 1.83 9.85 -7.76
C ASN A 73 2.79 10.80 -8.50
N ASP A 74 2.56 10.96 -9.81
CA ASP A 74 3.36 11.79 -10.71
C ASP A 74 4.86 11.42 -10.75
N GLY A 75 5.20 10.14 -10.56
CA GLY A 75 6.56 9.61 -10.62
C GLY A 75 7.30 9.59 -9.28
N SER A 76 6.64 9.89 -8.17
CA SER A 76 7.25 9.87 -6.83
C SER A 76 7.27 8.48 -6.18
N VAL A 77 6.54 7.52 -6.74
CA VAL A 77 6.53 6.13 -6.27
C VAL A 77 6.66 5.21 -7.47
N GLU A 78 7.57 4.24 -7.41
CA GLU A 78 7.64 3.16 -8.40
C GLU A 78 7.40 1.82 -7.71
N LEU A 79 6.61 0.97 -8.35
CA LEU A 79 6.37 -0.40 -7.91
C LEU A 79 6.78 -1.37 -9.02
N TYR A 80 7.44 -2.45 -8.64
CA TYR A 80 7.91 -3.50 -9.55
C TYR A 80 7.61 -4.88 -9.00
N LEU A 81 7.13 -5.78 -9.86
CA LEU A 81 6.98 -7.19 -9.54
C LEU A 81 8.05 -8.01 -10.24
N PHE A 82 8.84 -8.76 -9.49
CA PHE A 82 9.84 -9.70 -9.99
C PHE A 82 9.42 -11.15 -9.77
N ASP A 83 10.14 -12.06 -10.41
CA ASP A 83 10.19 -13.44 -9.91
C ASP A 83 11.06 -13.48 -8.64
N GLU A 84 10.56 -14.07 -7.56
CA GLU A 84 11.29 -14.16 -6.29
C GLU A 84 12.61 -14.94 -6.42
N ASP A 85 12.64 -15.91 -7.33
CA ASP A 85 13.81 -16.73 -7.59
C ASP A 85 14.75 -16.14 -8.65
N SER A 86 14.39 -14.99 -9.25
CA SER A 86 15.24 -14.32 -10.25
C SER A 86 16.56 -13.83 -9.64
N ASP A 87 17.61 -13.82 -10.46
CA ASP A 87 18.90 -13.27 -10.07
C ASP A 87 18.79 -11.75 -9.88
N GLU A 88 17.95 -11.07 -10.66
CA GLU A 88 17.68 -9.64 -10.57
C GLU A 88 17.09 -9.25 -9.21
N TYR A 89 16.05 -9.97 -8.75
CA TYR A 89 15.44 -9.70 -7.45
C TYR A 89 16.40 -9.97 -6.29
N LYS A 90 17.20 -11.05 -6.36
CA LYS A 90 18.24 -11.35 -5.37
C LYS A 90 19.29 -10.24 -5.32
N ALA A 91 19.76 -9.78 -6.49
CA ALA A 91 20.72 -8.69 -6.58
C ALA A 91 20.18 -7.38 -5.99
N ILE A 92 18.89 -7.07 -6.22
CA ILE A 92 18.22 -5.90 -5.61
C ILE A 92 18.23 -6.01 -4.08
N LYS A 93 17.84 -7.16 -3.51
CA LYS A 93 17.88 -7.38 -2.05
C LYS A 93 19.28 -7.28 -1.45
N GLU A 94 20.30 -7.60 -2.24
CA GLU A 94 21.71 -7.48 -1.85
C GLU A 94 22.29 -6.07 -2.09
N GLY A 95 21.51 -5.13 -2.64
CA GLY A 95 21.94 -3.77 -2.96
C GLY A 95 22.90 -3.68 -4.15
N THR A 96 22.92 -4.69 -5.02
CA THR A 96 23.78 -4.78 -6.21
C THR A 96 23.00 -4.81 -7.54
N GLY A 97 21.67 -4.68 -7.45
CA GLY A 97 20.77 -4.72 -8.59
C GLY A 97 20.82 -3.49 -9.49
N ALA A 98 20.02 -3.53 -10.56
CA ALA A 98 19.90 -2.43 -11.53
C ALA A 98 19.17 -1.19 -10.96
N ILE A 99 18.47 -1.37 -9.84
CA ILE A 99 17.74 -0.34 -9.12
C ILE A 99 18.11 -0.40 -7.64
N GLU A 100 18.06 0.75 -6.97
CA GLU A 100 18.19 0.87 -5.53
C GLU A 100 16.77 0.87 -4.95
N ALA A 101 16.35 -0.24 -4.35
CA ALA A 101 15.03 -0.40 -3.76
C ALA A 101 14.98 0.16 -2.35
N ASP A 102 13.89 0.84 -2.00
CA ASP A 102 13.65 1.27 -0.62
C ASP A 102 13.13 0.12 0.24
N ALA A 103 12.30 -0.77 -0.34
CA ALA A 103 11.93 -2.04 0.28
C ALA A 103 11.59 -3.11 -0.76
N ALA A 104 11.65 -4.37 -0.32
CA ALA A 104 11.29 -5.54 -1.09
C ALA A 104 10.48 -6.51 -0.22
N ASN A 105 9.36 -7.00 -0.75
CA ASN A 105 8.45 -7.90 -0.05
C ASN A 105 7.87 -8.92 -1.04
N ASP A 106 8.21 -10.19 -0.87
CA ASP A 106 7.62 -11.33 -1.61
C ASP A 106 7.63 -11.17 -3.15
N GLY A 107 8.76 -10.71 -3.70
CA GLY A 107 8.93 -10.44 -5.14
C GLY A 107 8.49 -9.05 -5.58
N MET A 108 7.72 -8.33 -4.76
CA MET A 108 7.39 -6.93 -4.98
C MET A 108 8.52 -6.03 -4.48
N VAL A 109 8.72 -4.90 -5.16
CA VAL A 109 9.72 -3.88 -4.83
C VAL A 109 9.06 -2.51 -4.90
N ILE A 110 9.41 -1.63 -3.96
CA ILE A 110 8.99 -0.21 -3.95
C ILE A 110 10.20 0.72 -3.94
N LEU A 111 10.10 1.82 -4.69
CA LEU A 111 10.96 3.00 -4.59
C LEU A 111 10.11 4.19 -4.17
N SER A 112 10.42 4.80 -3.04
CA SER A 112 9.78 6.01 -2.53
C SER A 112 10.58 6.66 -1.41
N ASP A 113 10.69 8.00 -1.44
CA ASP A 113 11.23 8.78 -0.32
C ASP A 113 10.29 8.84 0.91
N ASP A 114 9.04 8.39 0.78
CA ASP A 114 8.03 8.39 1.84
C ASP A 114 8.15 7.14 2.74
N LYS A 115 8.73 7.31 3.93
CA LYS A 115 8.96 6.20 4.87
C LYS A 115 7.68 5.58 5.40
N ASP A 116 6.64 6.36 5.64
CA ASP A 116 5.37 5.82 6.14
C ASP A 116 4.70 4.94 5.08
N LEU A 117 4.90 5.26 3.80
CA LEU A 117 4.47 4.43 2.68
C LEU A 117 5.27 3.12 2.59
N VAL A 118 6.59 3.20 2.74
CA VAL A 118 7.49 2.03 2.71
C VAL A 118 7.16 1.06 3.85
N ASP A 119 6.98 1.56 5.06
CA ASP A 119 6.61 0.72 6.22
C ASP A 119 5.28 -0.02 5.96
N ARG A 120 4.27 0.68 5.43
CA ARG A 120 2.98 0.07 5.05
C ARG A 120 3.11 -0.97 3.94
N PHE A 121 4.06 -0.80 3.03
CA PHE A 121 4.34 -1.75 1.95
C PHE A 121 4.98 -3.05 2.50
N GLU A 122 5.87 -2.94 3.48
CA GLU A 122 6.51 -4.10 4.12
C GLU A 122 5.52 -4.94 4.92
N GLU A 123 4.43 -4.34 5.42
CA GLU A 123 3.35 -5.02 6.16
C GLU A 123 2.37 -5.78 5.27
N LEU A 124 2.49 -5.70 3.94
CA LEU A 124 1.56 -6.38 3.02
C LEU A 124 1.79 -7.89 3.01
N ASP A 125 0.70 -8.65 3.11
CA ASP A 125 0.68 -10.11 2.92
C ASP A 125 0.11 -10.45 1.55
N PHE A 126 0.76 -11.34 0.80
CA PHE A 126 0.31 -11.75 -0.54
C PHE A 126 -0.32 -13.15 -0.57
N GLN A 127 -1.21 -13.37 -1.55
CA GLN A 127 -1.82 -14.68 -1.85
C GLN A 127 -1.17 -15.39 -3.04
#